data_AF-A0A6A1R0G4-F1
#
_entry.id   AF-A0A6A1R0G4-F1
#
_cell.length_a   1.000
_cell.length_b   1.000
_cell.length_c   1.000
_cell.angle_alpha   90.00
_cell.angle_beta   90.00
_cell.angle_gamma   90.00
#
_symmetry.space_group_name_H-M   'P 1'
#
loop_
_entity.id
_entity.type
_entity.pdbx_description
1 polymer ?
#
loop_
_entity_poly.entity_id
_entity_poly.type
_entity_poly.pdbx_seq_one_letter_code
_entity_poly.pdbx_strand_id
1 'polypeptide(L)'
;MAATINTNIASINAQRNLALSGQSLNTTMQRLSSGLRVNSAKDDAAGLAIAERMNTQVTGLTVAARNANDGISLAQTAEGALGKVGDMLQRMRELAAQASNATNSASDRKALQAEVSQLAAEIDRVAKQTNFNGQKILDGSFAGAVFQVGANSGDNVTLGALVDTRSSKVSNISYGTKKETPISTEDSSTNGTLKDYASPLDSTNLTITVSSNDGNTQITEVTLPDLPAATSRQERLGQVVEAINNKSADTGVTAYLTKIDGTEDYTVTIMSSRIDADGLPATIKFGSGFTTETTGISTDLNITDTDGIKNEQGIDDIDVTTQEGAWIALKKIDSAIDQINGARATLGAMQTRFENAVNNIDIQVENLSAARGRIVDADFAVETANLSRTQILQQAGTAMVAQANQIPQNVLQLLQG
;
A
#
# COMPACT_ATOMS: atom_id res chain seq x y z
N MET A 1 73.47 54.55 17.28
CA MET A 1 72.14 54.37 17.90
C MET A 1 72.12 55.20 19.17
N ALA A 2 71.24 56.19 19.27
CA ALA A 2 71.12 57.01 20.49
C ALA A 2 70.55 56.14 21.62
N ALA A 3 71.29 55.99 22.71
CA ALA A 3 70.84 55.24 23.89
C ALA A 3 69.85 56.10 24.68
N THR A 4 68.55 55.90 24.45
CA THR A 4 67.48 56.54 25.21
C THR A 4 67.22 55.75 26.50
N ILE A 5 67.49 56.36 27.66
CA ILE A 5 67.41 55.69 28.98
C ILE A 5 65.95 55.40 29.38
N ASN A 6 65.01 56.26 28.99
CA ASN A 6 63.61 56.20 29.44
C ASN A 6 62.71 55.29 28.59
N THR A 7 63.14 54.90 27.39
CA THR A 7 62.29 54.13 26.47
C THR A 7 63.10 53.01 25.85
N ASN A 8 62.74 51.77 26.18
CA ASN A 8 63.39 50.57 25.68
C ASN A 8 62.55 49.94 24.57
N ILE A 9 62.83 50.34 23.34
CA ILE A 9 62.12 49.87 22.13
C ILE A 9 62.30 48.36 21.94
N ALA A 10 63.46 47.79 22.31
CA ALA A 10 63.72 46.36 22.21
C ALA A 10 62.84 45.55 23.19
N SER A 11 62.66 46.02 24.43
CA SER A 11 61.77 45.40 25.40
C SER A 11 60.30 45.51 25.00
N ILE A 12 59.85 46.67 24.50
CA ILE A 12 58.47 46.87 24.01
C ILE A 12 58.17 45.95 22.82
N ASN A 13 59.13 45.77 21.90
CA ASN A 13 58.98 44.87 20.77
C ASN A 13 58.96 43.40 21.23
N ALA A 14 59.83 43.01 22.17
CA ALA A 14 59.84 41.67 22.76
C ALA A 14 58.53 41.37 23.52
N GLN A 15 57.99 42.31 24.30
CA GLN A 15 56.72 42.19 24.99
C GLN A 15 55.53 42.06 24.02
N ARG A 16 55.52 42.82 22.92
CA ARG A 16 54.49 42.70 21.87
C ARG A 16 54.50 41.32 21.21
N ASN A 17 55.67 40.81 20.84
CA ASN A 17 55.80 39.47 20.25
C ASN A 17 55.47 38.35 21.26
N LEU A 18 55.80 38.53 22.54
CA LEU A 18 55.41 37.63 23.61
C LEU A 18 53.90 37.58 23.80
N ALA A 19 53.21 38.73 23.79
CA ALA A 19 51.76 38.81 23.87
C ALA A 19 51.07 38.15 22.66
N LEU A 20 51.58 38.37 21.45
CA LEU A 20 51.09 37.71 20.22
C LEU A 20 51.29 36.19 20.27
N SER A 21 52.42 35.72 20.79
CA SER A 21 52.70 34.29 20.97
C SER A 21 51.80 33.66 22.03
N GLY A 22 51.52 34.38 23.12
CA GLY A 22 50.57 33.95 24.14
C GLY A 22 49.13 33.84 23.63
N GLN A 23 48.69 34.77 22.78
CA GLN A 23 47.38 34.67 22.13
C GLN A 23 47.31 33.48 21.16
N SER A 24 48.38 33.24 20.39
CA SER A 24 48.46 32.11 19.45
C SER A 24 48.49 30.75 20.16
N LEU A 25 49.16 30.67 21.32
CA LEU A 25 49.14 29.49 22.17
C LEU A 25 47.72 29.19 22.68
N ASN A 26 47.00 30.20 23.17
CA ASN A 26 45.62 30.03 23.64
C ASN A 26 44.69 29.50 22.53
N THR A 27 44.81 30.02 21.31
CA THR A 27 44.04 29.51 20.15
C THR A 27 44.41 28.07 19.81
N THR A 28 45.70 27.73 19.76
CA THR A 28 46.16 26.36 19.50
C THR A 28 45.64 25.39 20.57
N MET A 29 45.69 25.78 21.85
CA MET A 29 45.16 25.00 22.96
C MET A 29 43.65 24.81 22.84
N GLN A 30 42.90 25.85 22.46
CA GLN A 30 41.46 25.77 22.22
C GLN A 30 41.13 24.81 21.07
N ARG A 31 41.88 24.84 19.97
CA ARG A 31 41.69 23.96 18.82
C ARG A 31 42.06 22.50 19.13
N LEU A 32 43.16 22.28 19.84
CA LEU A 32 43.57 20.94 20.27
C LEU A 32 42.59 20.33 21.28
N SER A 33 42.04 21.17 22.18
CA SER A 33 41.06 20.72 23.18
C SER A 33 39.68 20.46 22.59
N SER A 34 39.25 21.24 21.58
CA SER A 34 37.95 21.07 20.92
C SER A 34 38.00 20.09 19.75
N GLY A 35 39.17 19.82 19.19
CA GLY A 35 39.34 19.10 17.93
C GLY A 35 38.88 19.89 16.70
N LEU A 36 38.47 21.15 16.86
CA LEU A 36 37.91 21.99 15.80
C LEU A 36 38.86 23.14 15.47
N ARG A 37 39.17 23.32 14.18
CA ARG A 37 39.87 24.49 13.63
C ARG A 37 39.02 25.75 13.74
N VAL A 38 37.71 25.62 13.48
CA VAL A 38 36.74 26.72 13.52
C VAL A 38 35.82 26.51 14.72
N ASN A 39 36.08 27.18 15.83
CA ASN A 39 35.29 27.04 17.06
C ASN A 39 34.35 28.24 17.28
N SER A 40 34.68 29.40 16.70
CA SER A 40 33.88 30.61 16.80
C SER A 40 33.86 31.40 15.50
N ALA A 41 32.92 32.34 15.38
CA ALA A 41 32.83 33.25 14.22
C ALA A 41 34.10 34.14 14.06
N LYS A 42 34.92 34.27 15.12
CA LYS A 42 36.21 34.96 15.06
C LYS A 42 37.25 34.18 14.24
N ASP A 43 37.17 32.85 14.24
CA ASP A 43 38.14 31.99 13.56
C ASP A 43 37.88 31.95 12.05
N ASP A 44 36.61 31.74 11.65
CA ASP A 44 36.14 31.81 10.26
C ASP A 44 34.60 31.97 10.23
N ALA A 45 34.12 33.19 9.99
CA ALA A 45 32.68 33.46 9.96
C ALA A 45 31.96 32.76 8.79
N ALA A 46 32.60 32.64 7.63
CA ALA A 46 32.00 32.02 6.46
C ALA A 46 32.01 30.48 6.58
N GLY A 47 33.13 29.92 7.05
CA GLY A 47 33.26 28.50 7.33
C GLY A 47 32.28 28.02 8.40
N LEU A 48 32.12 28.79 9.49
CA LEU A 48 31.14 28.48 10.52
C LEU A 48 29.70 28.50 9.98
N ALA A 49 29.33 29.53 9.20
CA ALA A 49 27.97 29.61 8.64
C ALA A 49 27.63 28.47 7.68
N ILE A 50 28.60 28.01 6.88
CA ILE A 50 28.42 26.84 6.01
C ILE A 50 28.31 25.56 6.84
N ALA A 51 29.18 25.40 7.83
CA ALA A 51 29.18 24.24 8.71
C ALA A 51 27.90 24.12 9.55
N GLU A 52 27.36 25.23 10.04
CA GLU A 52 26.08 25.27 10.74
C GLU A 52 24.94 24.85 9.80
N ARG A 53 24.91 25.34 8.56
CA ARG A 53 23.92 24.90 7.57
C ARG A 53 24.02 23.41 7.25
N MET A 54 25.24 22.89 7.07
CA MET A 54 25.48 21.46 6.88
C MET A 54 25.03 20.67 8.11
N ASN A 55 25.27 21.18 9.32
CA ASN A 55 24.80 20.56 10.55
C ASN A 55 23.27 20.53 10.64
N THR A 56 22.59 21.64 10.31
CA THR A 56 21.12 21.69 10.23
C THR A 56 20.59 20.66 9.24
N GLN A 57 21.19 20.56 8.05
CA GLN A 57 20.81 19.55 7.06
C GLN A 57 21.03 18.12 7.58
N VAL A 58 22.18 17.81 8.19
CA VAL A 58 22.45 16.50 8.79
C VAL A 58 21.41 16.17 9.85
N THR A 59 21.11 17.09 10.77
CA THR A 59 20.08 16.86 11.80
C THR A 59 18.69 16.66 11.21
N GLY A 60 18.34 17.42 10.17
CA GLY A 60 17.07 17.27 9.45
C GLY A 60 16.98 15.92 8.74
N LEU A 61 18.06 15.49 8.09
CA LEU A 61 18.19 14.19 7.44
C LEU A 61 18.09 13.02 8.44
N THR A 62 18.72 13.13 9.62
CA THR A 62 18.57 12.10 10.67
C THR A 62 17.12 11.95 11.16
N VAL A 63 16.39 13.06 11.29
CA VAL A 63 14.95 13.01 11.62
C VAL A 63 14.16 12.43 10.44
N ALA A 64 14.49 12.80 9.21
CA ALA A 64 13.88 12.26 8.01
C ALA A 64 14.05 10.74 7.88
N ALA A 65 15.24 10.20 8.22
CA ALA A 65 15.46 8.75 8.26
C ALA A 65 14.52 8.08 9.28
N ARG A 66 14.33 8.68 10.46
CA ARG A 66 13.38 8.18 11.46
C ARG A 66 11.93 8.20 10.94
N ASN A 67 11.50 9.31 10.34
CA ASN A 67 10.16 9.42 9.75
C ASN A 67 9.93 8.39 8.63
N ALA A 68 10.96 8.11 7.81
CA ALA A 68 10.89 7.07 6.79
C ALA A 68 10.72 5.68 7.42
N ASN A 69 11.42 5.39 8.52
CA ASN A 69 11.25 4.14 9.28
C ASN A 69 9.86 4.03 9.93
N ASP A 70 9.28 5.14 10.38
CA ASP A 70 7.89 5.17 10.86
C ASP A 70 6.91 4.84 9.71
N GLY A 71 7.19 5.34 8.50
CA GLY A 71 6.45 4.99 7.28
C GLY A 71 6.55 3.49 6.94
N ILE A 72 7.73 2.89 7.07
CA ILE A 72 7.94 1.43 6.91
C ILE A 72 7.11 0.67 7.96
N SER A 73 7.15 1.11 9.22
CA SER A 73 6.43 0.44 10.32
C SER A 73 4.91 0.50 10.13
N LEU A 74 4.38 1.62 9.65
CA LEU A 74 2.96 1.74 9.28
C LEU A 74 2.62 0.79 8.14
N ALA A 75 3.42 0.77 7.08
CA ALA A 75 3.20 -0.10 5.93
C ALA A 75 3.26 -1.59 6.30
N GLN A 76 4.17 -2.00 7.19
CA GLN A 76 4.26 -3.37 7.70
C GLN A 76 3.07 -3.75 8.58
N THR A 77 2.57 -2.82 9.41
CA THR A 77 1.38 -3.04 10.22
C THR A 77 0.15 -3.28 9.34
N ALA A 78 -0.01 -2.48 8.28
CA ALA A 78 -1.07 -2.67 7.30
C ALA A 78 -0.90 -3.99 6.51
N GLU A 79 0.30 -4.28 6.01
CA GLU A 79 0.57 -5.49 5.22
C GLU A 79 0.33 -6.78 6.02
N GLY A 80 0.76 -6.82 7.28
CA GLY A 80 0.53 -7.98 8.15
C GLY A 80 -0.96 -8.23 8.42
N ALA A 81 -1.74 -7.17 8.64
CA ALA A 81 -3.19 -7.28 8.79
C ALA A 81 -3.87 -7.74 7.49
N LEU A 82 -3.47 -7.18 6.34
CA LEU A 82 -3.95 -7.61 5.02
C LEU A 82 -3.59 -9.06 4.70
N GLY A 83 -2.42 -9.53 5.13
CA GLY A 83 -2.04 -10.94 5.03
C GLY A 83 -3.05 -11.85 5.74
N LYS A 84 -3.47 -11.48 6.96
CA LYS A 84 -4.49 -12.24 7.71
C LYS A 84 -5.88 -12.16 7.10
N VAL A 85 -6.26 -11.01 6.54
CA VAL A 85 -7.50 -10.91 5.75
C VAL A 85 -7.43 -11.83 4.53
N GLY A 86 -6.29 -11.87 3.83
CA GLY A 86 -6.06 -12.79 2.71
C GLY A 86 -6.20 -14.26 3.09
N ASP A 87 -5.59 -14.69 4.20
CA ASP A 87 -5.71 -16.06 4.72
C ASP A 87 -7.19 -16.43 4.98
N MET A 88 -7.96 -15.53 5.60
CA MET A 88 -9.39 -15.74 5.88
C MET A 88 -10.24 -15.78 4.62
N LEU A 89 -9.96 -14.91 3.63
CA LEU A 89 -10.66 -14.92 2.35
C LEU A 89 -10.39 -16.21 1.57
N GLN A 90 -9.16 -16.73 1.61
CA GLN A 90 -8.85 -18.03 1.01
C GLN A 90 -9.65 -19.16 1.69
N ARG A 91 -9.77 -19.15 3.02
CA ARG A 91 -10.62 -20.09 3.74
C ARG A 91 -12.10 -19.94 3.37
N MET A 92 -12.61 -18.72 3.29
CA MET A 92 -13.99 -18.46 2.83
C MET A 92 -14.21 -19.01 1.41
N ARG A 93 -13.21 -18.89 0.53
CA ARG A 93 -13.26 -19.43 -0.84
C ARG A 93 -13.37 -20.96 -0.85
N GLU A 94 -12.59 -21.65 -0.01
CA GLU A 94 -12.69 -23.11 0.15
C GLU A 94 -14.09 -23.53 0.58
N LEU A 95 -14.67 -22.83 1.57
CA LEU A 95 -16.01 -23.11 2.07
C LEU A 95 -17.09 -22.84 1.02
N ALA A 96 -16.97 -21.75 0.26
CA ALA A 96 -17.88 -21.43 -0.84
C ALA A 96 -17.78 -22.47 -1.97
N ALA A 97 -16.57 -22.91 -2.32
CA ALA A 97 -16.37 -23.98 -3.29
C ALA A 97 -16.96 -25.31 -2.80
N GLN A 98 -16.79 -25.64 -1.52
CA GLN A 98 -17.41 -26.80 -0.91
C GLN A 98 -18.93 -26.69 -0.97
N ALA A 99 -19.52 -25.56 -0.56
CA ALA A 99 -20.95 -25.32 -0.57
C ALA A 99 -21.57 -25.41 -1.98
N SER A 100 -20.81 -25.03 -3.01
CA SER A 100 -21.20 -25.11 -4.42
C SER A 100 -21.45 -26.56 -4.90
N ASN A 101 -20.85 -27.55 -4.24
CA ASN A 101 -21.04 -28.96 -4.62
C ASN A 101 -22.50 -29.41 -4.40
N ALA A 102 -23.04 -30.12 -5.39
CA ALA A 102 -24.42 -30.63 -5.40
C ALA A 102 -24.67 -31.75 -4.39
N THR A 103 -23.63 -32.47 -3.97
CA THR A 103 -23.76 -33.57 -2.99
C THR A 103 -24.00 -33.11 -1.56
N ASN A 104 -23.83 -31.82 -1.25
CA ASN A 104 -24.05 -31.28 0.07
C ASN A 104 -25.54 -31.04 0.34
N SER A 105 -26.01 -31.44 1.52
CA SER A 105 -27.38 -31.19 1.95
C SER A 105 -27.58 -29.71 2.35
N ALA A 106 -28.84 -29.28 2.46
CA ALA A 106 -29.17 -27.95 2.97
C ALA A 106 -28.65 -27.71 4.40
N SER A 107 -28.65 -28.75 5.25
CA SER A 107 -28.06 -28.68 6.59
C SER A 107 -26.54 -28.51 6.56
N ASP A 108 -25.84 -29.17 5.64
CA ASP A 108 -24.38 -29.04 5.51
C ASP A 108 -24.01 -27.63 5.05
N ARG A 109 -24.73 -27.09 4.05
CA ARG A 109 -24.52 -25.71 3.59
C ARG A 109 -24.81 -24.68 4.67
N LYS A 110 -25.80 -24.92 5.53
CA LYS A 110 -26.06 -24.04 6.69
C LYS A 110 -24.92 -24.06 7.71
N ALA A 111 -24.27 -25.21 7.92
CA ALA A 111 -23.10 -25.30 8.78
C ALA A 111 -21.89 -24.55 8.17
N LEU A 112 -21.66 -24.69 6.85
CA LEU A 112 -20.63 -23.94 6.13
C LEU A 112 -20.89 -22.42 6.19
N GLN A 113 -22.15 -22.00 6.03
CA GLN A 113 -22.55 -20.60 6.14
C GLN A 113 -22.18 -20.00 7.51
N ALA A 114 -22.35 -20.75 8.60
CA ALA A 114 -21.98 -20.27 9.93
C ALA A 114 -20.48 -19.97 10.05
N GLU A 115 -19.62 -20.79 9.46
CA GLU A 115 -18.16 -20.56 9.41
C GLU A 115 -17.83 -19.35 8.52
N VAL A 116 -18.46 -19.23 7.35
CA VAL A 116 -18.31 -18.07 6.45
C VAL A 116 -18.71 -16.76 7.14
N SER A 117 -19.84 -16.74 7.86
CA SER A 117 -20.29 -15.55 8.60
C SER A 117 -19.31 -15.17 9.73
N GLN A 118 -18.71 -16.15 10.41
CA GLN A 118 -17.68 -15.88 11.44
C GLN A 118 -16.41 -15.29 10.82
N LEU A 119 -15.96 -15.82 9.69
CA LEU A 119 -14.80 -15.28 8.97
C LEU A 119 -15.05 -13.86 8.47
N ALA A 120 -16.24 -13.58 7.93
CA ALA A 120 -16.60 -12.22 7.50
C ALA A 120 -16.62 -11.23 8.67
N ALA A 121 -17.14 -11.62 9.83
CA ALA A 121 -17.13 -10.82 11.05
C ALA A 121 -15.70 -10.59 11.58
N GLU A 122 -14.84 -11.60 11.47
CA GLU A 122 -13.44 -11.50 11.89
C GLU A 122 -12.62 -10.60 10.95
N ILE A 123 -12.86 -10.66 9.63
CA ILE A 123 -12.29 -9.71 8.66
C ILE A 123 -12.68 -8.28 9.02
N ASP A 124 -13.97 -8.04 9.29
CA ASP A 124 -14.47 -6.71 9.71
C ASP A 124 -13.85 -6.25 11.04
N ARG A 125 -13.65 -7.17 11.99
CA ARG A 125 -12.94 -6.89 13.24
C ARG A 125 -11.50 -6.47 12.97
N VAL A 126 -10.76 -7.20 12.14
CA VAL A 126 -9.37 -6.86 11.77
C VAL A 126 -9.32 -5.49 11.10
N ALA A 127 -10.22 -5.21 10.16
CA ALA A 127 -10.32 -3.91 9.49
C ALA A 127 -10.50 -2.76 10.51
N LYS A 128 -11.45 -2.90 11.43
CA LYS A 128 -11.78 -1.88 12.44
C LYS A 128 -10.77 -1.78 13.58
N GLN A 129 -10.04 -2.84 13.90
CA GLN A 129 -9.12 -2.85 15.03
C GLN A 129 -7.69 -2.47 14.65
N THR A 130 -7.28 -2.73 13.40
CA THR A 130 -5.94 -2.38 12.90
C THR A 130 -5.72 -0.88 13.04
N ASN A 131 -4.73 -0.52 13.84
CA ASN A 131 -4.39 0.86 14.15
C ASN A 131 -2.88 1.04 14.16
N PHE A 132 -2.46 2.25 13.83
CA PHE A 132 -1.08 2.69 13.99
C PHE A 132 -1.11 4.05 14.68
N ASN A 133 -0.50 4.14 15.87
CA ASN A 133 -0.46 5.37 16.67
C ASN A 133 -1.85 6.01 16.90
N GLY A 134 -2.88 5.19 17.15
CA GLY A 134 -4.26 5.65 17.39
C GLY A 134 -5.08 5.96 16.13
N GLN A 135 -4.47 5.98 14.95
CA GLN A 135 -5.18 6.15 13.67
C GLN A 135 -5.56 4.79 13.07
N LYS A 136 -6.80 4.67 12.60
CA LYS A 136 -7.26 3.49 11.84
C LYS A 136 -6.76 3.59 10.40
N ILE A 137 -6.27 2.46 9.88
CA ILE A 137 -5.58 2.44 8.58
C ILE A 137 -6.26 1.57 7.52
N LEU A 138 -7.20 0.69 7.90
CA LEU A 138 -7.87 -0.25 6.99
C LEU A 138 -9.41 -0.12 6.94
N ASP A 139 -10.00 0.84 7.66
CA ASP A 139 -11.45 1.03 7.73
C ASP A 139 -11.99 2.07 6.72
N GLY A 140 -11.16 2.47 5.76
CA GLY A 140 -11.49 3.51 4.78
C GLY A 140 -11.43 4.95 5.30
N SER A 141 -11.22 5.18 6.61
CA SER A 141 -11.06 6.54 7.16
C SER A 141 -9.68 7.14 6.88
N PHE A 142 -8.72 6.31 6.49
CA PHE A 142 -7.35 6.73 6.18
C PHE A 142 -7.28 7.37 4.80
N ALA A 143 -7.30 8.70 4.75
CA ALA A 143 -7.16 9.47 3.51
C ALA A 143 -5.73 9.47 2.93
N GLY A 144 -4.75 9.05 3.73
CA GLY A 144 -3.33 9.10 3.40
C GLY A 144 -2.47 9.67 4.53
N ALA A 145 -1.17 9.48 4.43
CA ALA A 145 -0.18 10.10 5.31
C ALA A 145 0.99 10.63 4.50
N VAL A 146 1.48 11.81 4.89
CA VAL A 146 2.65 12.43 4.26
C VAL A 146 3.83 12.27 5.20
N PHE A 147 4.88 11.59 4.74
CA PHE A 147 6.10 11.41 5.51
C PHE A 147 7.19 12.34 4.96
N GLN A 148 7.72 13.19 5.84
CA GLN A 148 8.85 14.06 5.51
C GLN A 148 10.14 13.22 5.52
N VAL A 149 10.70 12.96 4.34
CA VAL A 149 11.88 12.10 4.13
C VAL A 149 13.10 12.88 3.63
N GLY A 150 13.09 14.20 3.73
CA GLY A 150 14.26 15.04 3.51
C GLY A 150 14.32 16.23 4.45
N ALA A 151 15.42 16.98 4.39
CA ALA A 151 15.65 18.13 5.28
C ALA A 151 14.89 19.40 4.86
N ASN A 152 14.43 19.51 3.59
CA ASN A 152 13.77 20.71 3.09
C ASN A 152 12.26 20.54 2.97
N SER A 153 11.52 21.65 3.05
CA SER A 153 10.08 21.64 2.83
C SER A 153 9.73 21.08 1.45
N GLY A 154 8.83 20.10 1.40
CA GLY A 154 8.38 19.45 0.16
C GLY A 154 9.08 18.12 -0.15
N ASP A 155 10.18 17.78 0.55
CA ASP A 155 10.86 16.49 0.41
C ASP A 155 10.08 15.36 1.12
N ASN A 156 8.92 15.00 0.57
CA ASN A 156 8.02 14.03 1.18
C ASN A 156 7.72 12.82 0.30
N VAL A 157 7.35 11.74 0.99
CA VAL A 157 6.76 10.54 0.40
C VAL A 157 5.36 10.42 0.95
N THR A 158 4.37 10.53 0.05
CA THR A 158 2.96 10.37 0.41
C THR A 158 2.55 8.91 0.26
N LEU A 159 1.99 8.36 1.33
CA LEU A 159 1.18 7.15 1.29
C LEU A 159 -0.26 7.57 1.01
N GLY A 160 -0.81 7.10 -0.11
CA GLY A 160 -2.19 7.38 -0.48
C GLY A 160 -3.20 6.70 0.45
N ALA A 161 -4.49 6.89 0.16
CA ALA A 161 -5.54 6.14 0.85
C ALA A 161 -5.32 4.63 0.69
N LEU A 162 -5.49 3.89 1.78
CA LEU A 162 -5.46 2.44 1.76
C LEU A 162 -6.84 1.90 1.35
N VAL A 163 -6.87 0.66 0.86
CA VAL A 163 -8.13 -0.02 0.56
C VAL A 163 -8.98 -0.15 1.83
N ASP A 164 -10.29 0.02 1.69
CA ASP A 164 -11.24 -0.23 2.77
C ASP A 164 -11.50 -1.74 2.86
N THR A 165 -11.00 -2.37 3.93
CA THR A 165 -11.13 -3.82 4.13
C THR A 165 -12.32 -4.19 5.01
N ARG A 166 -13.22 -3.25 5.31
CA ARG A 166 -14.47 -3.61 6.01
C ARG A 166 -15.24 -4.61 5.18
N SER A 167 -15.96 -5.51 5.86
CA SER A 167 -16.74 -6.54 5.17
C SER A 167 -17.69 -5.94 4.15
N SER A 168 -18.33 -4.81 4.44
CA SER A 168 -19.23 -4.09 3.51
C SER A 168 -18.58 -3.45 2.27
N LYS A 169 -17.24 -3.40 2.16
CA LYS A 169 -16.52 -2.63 1.11
C LYS A 169 -15.37 -3.36 0.43
N VAL A 170 -14.85 -4.44 1.00
CA VAL A 170 -13.66 -5.18 0.51
C VAL A 170 -13.88 -5.96 -0.78
N SER A 171 -15.05 -5.85 -1.42
CA SER A 171 -15.35 -6.49 -2.71
C SER A 171 -16.11 -5.51 -3.60
N ASN A 172 -15.95 -5.65 -4.91
CA ASN A 172 -16.79 -4.99 -5.89
C ASN A 172 -17.02 -5.95 -7.06
N ILE A 173 -18.27 -6.36 -7.28
CA ILE A 173 -18.62 -7.25 -8.38
C ILE A 173 -19.83 -6.73 -9.15
N SER A 174 -19.85 -7.04 -10.44
CA SER A 174 -21.04 -6.90 -11.29
C SER A 174 -21.32 -8.26 -11.92
N TYR A 175 -22.60 -8.65 -11.97
CA TYR A 175 -23.02 -9.88 -12.63
C TYR A 175 -24.46 -9.79 -13.13
N GLY A 176 -24.74 -10.50 -14.20
CA GLY A 176 -26.11 -10.68 -14.68
C GLY A 176 -26.79 -11.75 -13.86
N THR A 177 -27.98 -11.49 -13.36
CA THR A 177 -28.85 -12.51 -12.78
C THR A 177 -30.27 -12.27 -13.24
N LYS A 178 -30.99 -13.36 -13.52
CA LYS A 178 -32.44 -13.29 -13.68
C LYS A 178 -33.05 -14.62 -13.29
N LYS A 179 -34.15 -14.53 -12.58
CA LYS A 179 -34.85 -15.68 -12.02
C LYS A 179 -36.19 -15.83 -12.73
N GLU A 180 -36.48 -17.02 -13.21
CA GLU A 180 -37.80 -17.30 -13.77
C GLU A 180 -38.89 -17.25 -12.73
N THR A 181 -40.12 -17.02 -13.18
CA THR A 181 -41.28 -17.31 -12.34
C THR A 181 -41.29 -18.80 -11.97
N PRO A 182 -41.72 -19.18 -10.75
CA PRO A 182 -41.80 -20.59 -10.35
C PRO A 182 -42.47 -21.46 -11.41
N ILE A 183 -41.76 -22.51 -11.83
CA ILE A 183 -42.21 -23.46 -12.85
C ILE A 183 -42.84 -24.63 -12.11
N SER A 184 -44.14 -24.80 -12.29
CA SER A 184 -44.83 -25.93 -11.68
C SER A 184 -44.58 -27.22 -12.44
N THR A 185 -44.28 -28.27 -11.68
CA THR A 185 -44.16 -29.64 -12.20
C THR A 185 -45.48 -30.40 -12.12
N GLU A 186 -46.52 -29.78 -11.55
CA GLU A 186 -47.88 -30.32 -11.56
C GLU A 186 -48.68 -29.83 -12.77
N ASP A 187 -49.73 -30.58 -13.10
CA ASP A 187 -50.62 -30.27 -14.21
C ASP A 187 -51.64 -29.20 -13.80
N SER A 188 -51.19 -27.94 -13.73
CA SER A 188 -52.06 -26.78 -13.50
C SER A 188 -52.21 -25.93 -14.76
N SER A 189 -53.45 -25.59 -15.10
CA SER A 189 -53.87 -24.94 -16.35
C SER A 189 -53.62 -23.43 -16.43
N THR A 190 -52.99 -22.84 -15.43
CA THR A 190 -52.61 -21.41 -15.42
C THR A 190 -51.21 -21.20 -15.99
N ASN A 191 -51.01 -20.10 -16.73
CA ASN A 191 -49.74 -19.65 -17.31
C ASN A 191 -48.52 -19.95 -16.42
N GLY A 192 -47.44 -20.51 -17.01
CA GLY A 192 -46.20 -20.85 -16.32
C GLY A 192 -45.86 -22.36 -16.25
N THR A 193 -46.69 -23.22 -16.85
CA THR A 193 -46.51 -24.69 -16.83
C THR A 193 -45.77 -25.23 -18.06
N LEU A 194 -44.81 -26.12 -17.82
CA LEU A 194 -44.03 -26.86 -18.83
C LEU A 194 -44.83 -28.01 -19.47
N LYS A 195 -45.64 -27.74 -20.51
CA LYS A 195 -46.63 -28.70 -21.05
C LYS A 195 -46.07 -29.70 -22.08
N ASP A 196 -45.13 -29.30 -22.92
CA ASP A 196 -44.61 -30.09 -24.04
C ASP A 196 -43.20 -30.65 -23.74
N TYR A 197 -43.10 -31.39 -22.62
CA TYR A 197 -41.82 -31.99 -22.20
C TYR A 197 -41.49 -33.29 -22.96
N ALA A 198 -42.49 -33.98 -23.51
CA ALA A 198 -42.34 -35.29 -24.13
C ALA A 198 -41.91 -35.24 -25.61
N SER A 199 -41.97 -34.08 -26.26
CA SER A 199 -41.48 -33.89 -27.64
C SER A 199 -40.00 -33.54 -27.65
N PRO A 200 -39.17 -34.09 -28.55
CA PRO A 200 -37.78 -33.66 -28.70
C PRO A 200 -37.70 -32.23 -29.25
N LEU A 201 -36.70 -31.46 -28.84
CA LEU A 201 -36.43 -30.12 -29.37
C LEU A 201 -35.15 -30.14 -30.22
N ASP A 202 -35.23 -29.57 -31.41
CA ASP A 202 -34.10 -29.37 -32.32
C ASP A 202 -33.29 -28.11 -31.94
N SER A 203 -31.97 -28.20 -32.12
CA SER A 203 -31.00 -27.14 -31.85
C SER A 203 -31.22 -25.85 -32.67
N THR A 204 -31.91 -25.92 -33.81
CA THR A 204 -32.09 -24.79 -34.76
C THR A 204 -32.53 -23.47 -34.10
N ASN A 205 -33.36 -23.52 -33.03
CA ASN A 205 -33.87 -22.32 -32.35
C ASN A 205 -33.40 -22.19 -30.88
N LEU A 206 -32.59 -23.13 -30.38
CA LEU A 206 -32.04 -23.09 -29.02
C LEU A 206 -30.71 -22.35 -29.02
N THR A 207 -30.74 -21.03 -29.10
CA THR A 207 -29.54 -20.18 -29.10
C THR A 207 -29.44 -19.34 -27.83
N ILE A 208 -28.20 -19.10 -27.38
CA ILE A 208 -27.89 -18.10 -26.36
C ILE A 208 -27.03 -17.05 -27.03
N THR A 209 -27.52 -15.81 -27.05
CA THR A 209 -26.80 -14.67 -27.59
C THR A 209 -26.34 -13.77 -26.46
N VAL A 210 -25.03 -13.55 -26.37
CA VAL A 210 -24.41 -12.57 -25.47
C VAL A 210 -24.09 -11.33 -26.29
N SER A 211 -24.62 -10.17 -25.89
CA SER A 211 -24.42 -8.88 -26.56
C SER A 211 -23.91 -7.83 -25.58
N SER A 212 -23.23 -6.81 -26.09
CA SER A 212 -22.98 -5.60 -25.30
C SER A 212 -24.28 -4.84 -25.02
N ASN A 213 -24.26 -3.95 -24.03
CA ASN A 213 -25.44 -3.21 -23.57
C ASN A 213 -26.05 -2.24 -24.60
N ASP A 214 -25.34 -1.94 -25.68
CA ASP A 214 -25.92 -1.24 -26.84
C ASP A 214 -26.93 -2.08 -27.64
N GLY A 215 -27.11 -3.35 -27.28
CA GLY A 215 -28.08 -4.26 -27.89
C GLY A 215 -27.77 -4.67 -29.33
N ASN A 216 -26.68 -4.15 -29.91
CA ASN A 216 -26.39 -4.23 -31.35
C ASN A 216 -25.00 -4.82 -31.67
N THR A 217 -24.10 -4.98 -30.68
CA THR A 217 -22.83 -5.70 -30.86
C THR A 217 -22.94 -7.08 -30.25
N GLN A 218 -23.17 -8.07 -31.11
CA GLN A 218 -23.19 -9.49 -30.74
C GLN A 218 -21.76 -9.92 -30.39
N ILE A 219 -21.55 -10.36 -29.15
CA ILE A 219 -20.24 -10.81 -28.66
C ILE A 219 -20.06 -12.29 -28.97
N THR A 220 -21.08 -13.10 -28.66
CA THR A 220 -21.07 -14.54 -28.92
C THR A 220 -22.49 -15.04 -29.14
N GLU A 221 -22.71 -15.85 -30.17
CA GLU A 221 -23.93 -16.66 -30.34
C GLU A 221 -23.56 -18.13 -30.28
N VAL A 222 -24.23 -18.87 -29.40
CA VAL A 222 -23.99 -20.30 -29.21
C VAL A 222 -25.30 -21.04 -29.34
N THR A 223 -25.32 -21.99 -30.27
CA THR A 223 -26.40 -22.97 -30.41
C THR A 223 -26.20 -24.11 -29.41
N LEU A 224 -27.25 -24.45 -28.69
CA LEU A 224 -27.30 -25.54 -27.74
C LEU A 224 -27.51 -26.88 -28.46
N PRO A 225 -27.11 -28.01 -27.84
CA PRO A 225 -27.39 -29.32 -28.40
C PRO A 225 -28.90 -29.61 -28.43
N ASP A 226 -29.29 -30.54 -29.31
CA ASP A 226 -30.65 -31.07 -29.36
C ASP A 226 -31.05 -31.66 -28.00
N LEU A 227 -32.29 -31.44 -27.61
CA LEU A 227 -32.83 -31.99 -26.35
C LEU A 227 -33.71 -33.20 -26.68
N PRO A 228 -33.39 -34.40 -26.15
CA PRO A 228 -34.22 -35.58 -26.38
C PRO A 228 -35.60 -35.43 -25.72
N ALA A 229 -36.52 -36.33 -26.03
CA ALA A 229 -37.81 -36.42 -25.33
C ALA A 229 -37.58 -36.69 -23.83
N ALA A 230 -38.23 -35.93 -22.95
CA ALA A 230 -38.17 -36.16 -21.51
C ALA A 230 -39.36 -37.01 -21.03
N THR A 231 -39.14 -37.83 -20.00
CA THR A 231 -40.18 -38.65 -19.36
C THR A 231 -40.91 -37.92 -18.23
N SER A 232 -40.34 -36.82 -17.73
CA SER A 232 -40.93 -35.94 -16.72
C SER A 232 -40.58 -34.48 -16.98
N ARG A 233 -41.38 -33.56 -16.40
CA ARG A 233 -41.13 -32.12 -16.45
C ARG A 233 -39.80 -31.74 -15.77
N GLN A 234 -39.47 -32.41 -14.68
CA GLN A 234 -38.22 -32.26 -13.95
C GLN A 234 -37.01 -32.67 -14.82
N GLU A 235 -37.13 -33.78 -15.55
CA GLU A 235 -36.09 -34.22 -16.47
C GLU A 235 -35.87 -33.21 -17.60
N ARG A 236 -36.94 -32.64 -18.18
CA ARG A 236 -36.83 -31.58 -19.18
C ARG A 236 -36.10 -30.33 -18.63
N LEU A 237 -36.44 -29.88 -17.42
CA LEU A 237 -35.73 -28.76 -16.78
C LEU A 237 -34.25 -29.08 -16.55
N GLY A 238 -33.95 -30.30 -16.11
CA GLY A 238 -32.58 -30.78 -15.95
C GLY A 238 -31.80 -30.77 -17.25
N GLN A 239 -32.38 -31.28 -18.34
CA GLN A 239 -31.76 -31.29 -19.67
C GLN A 239 -31.51 -29.87 -20.21
N VAL A 240 -32.43 -28.94 -19.98
CA VAL A 240 -32.26 -27.53 -20.39
C VAL A 240 -31.12 -26.88 -19.60
N VAL A 241 -31.09 -27.06 -18.28
CA VAL A 241 -30.01 -26.54 -17.42
C VAL A 241 -28.66 -27.16 -17.77
N GLU A 242 -28.63 -28.46 -18.05
CA GLU A 242 -27.44 -29.16 -18.52
C GLU A 242 -26.94 -28.60 -19.86
N ALA A 243 -27.84 -28.41 -20.83
CA ALA A 243 -27.48 -27.85 -22.13
C ALA A 243 -26.87 -26.46 -21.99
N ILE A 244 -27.45 -25.58 -21.17
CA ILE A 244 -26.91 -24.25 -20.89
C ILE A 244 -25.52 -24.36 -20.23
N ASN A 245 -25.39 -25.20 -19.20
CA ASN A 245 -24.14 -25.36 -18.44
C ASN A 245 -23.01 -26.00 -19.26
N ASN A 246 -23.31 -26.91 -20.18
CA ASN A 246 -22.33 -27.49 -21.11
C ASN A 246 -21.73 -26.45 -22.06
N LYS A 247 -22.42 -25.33 -22.28
CA LYS A 247 -21.93 -24.19 -23.08
C LYS A 247 -21.48 -22.99 -22.24
N SER A 248 -21.41 -23.14 -20.91
CA SER A 248 -21.02 -22.06 -19.99
C SER A 248 -19.61 -21.51 -20.23
N ALA A 249 -18.67 -22.31 -20.74
CA ALA A 249 -17.33 -21.83 -21.08
C ALA A 249 -17.35 -20.84 -22.27
N ASP A 250 -18.21 -21.10 -23.26
CA ASP A 250 -18.34 -20.29 -24.47
C ASP A 250 -19.20 -19.05 -24.20
N THR A 251 -20.32 -19.21 -23.47
CA THR A 251 -21.30 -18.13 -23.22
C THR A 251 -20.98 -17.33 -21.95
N GLY A 252 -20.28 -17.91 -20.97
CA GLY A 252 -20.12 -17.33 -19.62
C GLY A 252 -21.40 -17.35 -18.77
N VAL A 253 -22.43 -18.07 -19.23
CA VAL A 253 -23.74 -18.20 -18.59
C VAL A 253 -23.85 -19.55 -17.88
N THR A 254 -24.29 -19.53 -16.62
CA THR A 254 -24.60 -20.73 -15.85
C THR A 254 -26.06 -20.71 -15.41
N ALA A 255 -26.69 -21.88 -15.42
CA ALA A 255 -28.07 -22.05 -14.98
C ALA A 255 -28.10 -22.91 -13.71
N TYR A 256 -28.91 -22.47 -12.75
CA TYR A 256 -29.17 -23.19 -11.50
C TYR A 256 -30.63 -23.60 -11.43
N LEU A 257 -30.86 -24.84 -11.02
CA LEU A 257 -32.19 -25.36 -10.75
C LEU A 257 -32.37 -25.49 -9.24
N THR A 258 -33.24 -24.68 -8.66
CA THR A 258 -33.51 -24.69 -7.21
C THR A 258 -34.96 -25.10 -6.97
N LYS A 259 -35.17 -26.11 -6.13
CA LYS A 259 -36.52 -26.46 -5.66
C LYS A 259 -37.00 -25.45 -4.63
N ILE A 260 -38.27 -25.04 -4.71
CA ILE A 260 -38.87 -24.17 -3.69
C ILE A 260 -39.25 -25.02 -2.47
N ASP A 261 -38.77 -24.63 -1.29
CA ASP A 261 -39.07 -25.33 -0.05
C ASP A 261 -40.58 -25.34 0.24
N GLY A 262 -41.12 -26.54 0.50
CA GLY A 262 -42.54 -26.73 0.78
C GLY A 262 -43.46 -26.78 -0.45
N THR A 263 -42.92 -26.75 -1.67
CA THR A 263 -43.68 -26.92 -2.92
C THR A 263 -42.97 -27.93 -3.83
N GLU A 264 -43.66 -28.45 -4.85
CA GLU A 264 -43.02 -29.25 -5.92
C GLU A 264 -42.39 -28.38 -7.02
N ASP A 265 -42.63 -27.07 -6.96
CA ASP A 265 -42.18 -26.12 -7.97
C ASP A 265 -40.67 -25.91 -7.94
N TYR A 266 -40.12 -25.65 -9.12
CA TYR A 266 -38.72 -25.34 -9.32
C TYR A 266 -38.56 -23.92 -9.83
N THR A 267 -37.42 -23.31 -9.52
CA THR A 267 -37.01 -22.09 -10.20
C THR A 267 -35.69 -22.28 -10.91
N VAL A 268 -35.64 -21.79 -12.15
CA VAL A 268 -34.41 -21.66 -12.92
C VAL A 268 -33.87 -20.25 -12.71
N THR A 269 -32.66 -20.15 -12.16
CA THR A 269 -31.92 -18.89 -12.11
C THR A 269 -30.80 -18.95 -13.14
N ILE A 270 -30.71 -17.91 -13.97
CA ILE A 270 -29.63 -17.72 -14.92
C ILE A 270 -28.65 -16.71 -14.34
N MET A 271 -27.37 -17.08 -14.34
CA MET A 271 -26.27 -16.27 -13.86
C MET A 271 -25.29 -16.01 -15.01
N SER A 272 -24.75 -14.79 -15.07
CA SER A 272 -23.75 -14.41 -16.06
C SER A 272 -22.52 -13.81 -15.42
N SER A 273 -21.37 -14.37 -15.78
CA SER A 273 -20.07 -13.82 -15.45
C SER A 273 -19.64 -12.68 -16.38
N ARG A 274 -20.27 -12.56 -17.56
CA ARG A 274 -19.86 -11.62 -18.60
C ARG A 274 -20.23 -10.18 -18.23
N ILE A 275 -19.23 -9.32 -18.31
CA ILE A 275 -19.35 -7.88 -18.16
C ILE A 275 -18.95 -7.21 -19.48
N ASP A 276 -19.55 -6.08 -19.78
CA ASP A 276 -19.19 -5.24 -20.92
C ASP A 276 -17.92 -4.41 -20.63
N ALA A 277 -17.51 -3.61 -21.62
CA ALA A 277 -16.33 -2.74 -21.50
C ALA A 277 -16.49 -1.64 -20.44
N ASP A 278 -17.72 -1.31 -20.05
CA ASP A 278 -18.06 -0.30 -19.05
C ASP A 278 -18.21 -0.89 -17.64
N GLY A 279 -17.97 -2.20 -17.47
CA GLY A 279 -18.04 -2.90 -16.19
C GLY A 279 -19.46 -3.26 -15.75
N LEU A 280 -20.43 -3.19 -16.67
CA LEU A 280 -21.83 -3.53 -16.46
C LEU A 280 -22.12 -4.97 -16.91
N PRO A 281 -23.17 -5.62 -16.37
CA PRO A 281 -23.60 -6.94 -16.83
C PRO A 281 -23.90 -6.94 -18.34
N ALA A 282 -23.35 -7.90 -19.09
CA ALA A 282 -23.63 -8.04 -20.51
C ALA A 282 -25.08 -8.53 -20.73
N THR A 283 -25.71 -8.06 -21.82
CA THR A 283 -27.07 -8.46 -22.16
C THR A 283 -27.09 -9.89 -22.72
N ILE A 284 -27.92 -10.76 -22.16
CA ILE A 284 -28.10 -12.14 -22.61
C ILE A 284 -29.50 -12.31 -23.16
N LYS A 285 -29.60 -12.84 -24.37
CA LYS A 285 -30.86 -13.15 -25.02
C LYS A 285 -30.96 -14.65 -25.31
N PHE A 286 -32.10 -15.23 -24.95
CA PHE A 286 -32.46 -16.58 -25.32
C PHE A 286 -33.21 -16.57 -26.65
N GLY A 287 -32.86 -17.49 -27.55
CA GLY A 287 -33.48 -17.64 -28.86
C GLY A 287 -34.95 -18.04 -28.76
N SER A 288 -35.68 -17.91 -29.87
CA SER A 288 -37.13 -18.17 -29.93
C SER A 288 -37.53 -19.63 -29.68
N GLY A 289 -36.58 -20.56 -29.60
CA GLY A 289 -36.82 -21.95 -29.22
C GLY A 289 -37.04 -22.16 -27.72
N PHE A 290 -36.70 -21.16 -26.89
CA PHE A 290 -37.02 -21.16 -25.46
C PHE A 290 -38.44 -20.67 -25.24
N THR A 291 -39.29 -21.56 -24.73
CA THR A 291 -40.65 -21.19 -24.33
C THR A 291 -40.99 -21.82 -22.98
N THR A 292 -41.86 -21.16 -22.22
CA THR A 292 -42.36 -21.69 -20.94
C THR A 292 -43.05 -23.04 -21.11
N GLU A 293 -43.64 -23.31 -22.29
CA GLU A 293 -44.33 -24.56 -22.57
C GLU A 293 -43.39 -25.71 -22.95
N THR A 294 -42.24 -25.46 -23.59
CA THR A 294 -41.33 -26.50 -24.10
C THR A 294 -40.05 -26.68 -23.29
N THR A 295 -39.43 -25.59 -22.84
CA THR A 295 -38.17 -25.58 -22.07
C THR A 295 -38.36 -25.13 -20.62
N GLY A 296 -39.49 -24.51 -20.30
CA GLY A 296 -39.78 -23.96 -18.97
C GLY A 296 -39.11 -22.62 -18.74
N ILE A 297 -38.36 -22.12 -19.73
CA ILE A 297 -37.69 -20.82 -19.74
C ILE A 297 -38.44 -19.93 -20.73
N SER A 298 -38.86 -18.77 -20.26
CA SER A 298 -39.46 -17.73 -21.10
C SER A 298 -38.38 -16.97 -21.87
N THR A 299 -38.75 -16.34 -22.98
CA THR A 299 -37.88 -15.34 -23.63
C THR A 299 -37.74 -14.06 -22.79
N ASP A 300 -38.52 -13.89 -21.72
CA ASP A 300 -38.43 -12.76 -20.80
C ASP A 300 -37.29 -12.94 -19.78
N LEU A 301 -36.69 -14.13 -19.70
CA LEU A 301 -35.47 -14.42 -18.93
C LEU A 301 -34.20 -13.72 -19.45
N ASN A 302 -34.32 -12.94 -20.53
CA ASN A 302 -33.22 -12.15 -21.05
C ASN A 302 -32.66 -11.25 -19.95
N ILE A 303 -31.36 -11.37 -19.69
CA ILE A 303 -30.65 -10.48 -18.76
C ILE A 303 -30.36 -9.20 -19.52
N THR A 304 -30.83 -8.07 -19.04
CA THR A 304 -30.47 -6.74 -19.56
C THR A 304 -29.61 -6.00 -18.54
N ASP A 305 -29.00 -4.87 -18.94
CA ASP A 305 -28.23 -4.02 -18.03
C ASP A 305 -29.04 -3.61 -16.78
N THR A 306 -30.37 -3.51 -16.86
CA THR A 306 -31.19 -3.11 -15.69
C THR A 306 -31.48 -4.28 -14.74
N ASP A 307 -31.39 -5.52 -15.23
CA ASP A 307 -31.72 -6.74 -14.46
C ASP A 307 -30.52 -7.32 -13.70
N GLY A 308 -29.29 -6.94 -14.09
CA GLY A 308 -28.08 -7.40 -13.41
C GLY A 308 -27.72 -6.57 -12.18
N ILE A 309 -27.04 -7.22 -11.22
CA ILE A 309 -26.51 -6.54 -10.05
C ILE A 309 -25.27 -5.75 -10.46
N LYS A 310 -25.28 -4.45 -10.14
CA LYS A 310 -24.21 -3.49 -10.48
C LYS A 310 -23.48 -3.07 -9.23
N ASN A 311 -22.14 -3.08 -9.31
CA ASN A 311 -21.27 -2.55 -8.26
C ASN A 311 -21.67 -3.03 -6.86
N GLU A 312 -21.99 -4.32 -6.72
CA GLU A 312 -22.31 -4.88 -5.42
C GLU A 312 -21.03 -4.87 -4.59
N GLN A 313 -21.09 -4.21 -3.45
CA GLN A 313 -19.95 -4.05 -2.58
C GLN A 313 -20.04 -4.96 -1.37
N GLY A 314 -18.88 -5.50 -1.00
CA GLY A 314 -18.69 -6.22 0.25
C GLY A 314 -18.92 -7.73 0.21
N ILE A 315 -18.67 -8.33 1.37
CA ILE A 315 -18.70 -9.76 1.70
C ILE A 315 -19.57 -10.02 2.93
N ASP A 316 -20.24 -9.00 3.46
CA ASP A 316 -21.10 -9.09 4.65
C ASP A 316 -22.41 -9.84 4.38
N ASP A 317 -22.96 -9.69 3.18
CA ASP A 317 -24.17 -10.41 2.73
C ASP A 317 -23.81 -11.61 1.83
N ILE A 318 -22.79 -12.38 2.22
CA ILE A 318 -22.51 -13.66 1.57
C ILE A 318 -23.45 -14.72 2.11
N ASP A 319 -24.18 -15.37 1.20
CA ASP A 319 -25.01 -16.54 1.49
C ASP A 319 -24.53 -17.74 0.66
N VAL A 320 -24.06 -18.80 1.32
CA VAL A 320 -23.65 -20.08 0.70
C VAL A 320 -24.67 -21.20 0.94
N THR A 321 -25.87 -20.90 1.44
CA THR A 321 -26.92 -21.89 1.70
C THR A 321 -27.49 -22.49 0.41
N THR A 322 -27.37 -21.78 -0.71
CA THR A 322 -27.78 -22.21 -2.05
C THR A 322 -26.57 -22.33 -2.99
N GLN A 323 -26.68 -23.14 -4.04
CA GLN A 323 -25.61 -23.25 -5.06
C GLN A 323 -25.41 -21.94 -5.82
N GLU A 324 -26.51 -21.23 -6.08
CA GLU A 324 -26.51 -19.89 -6.67
C GLU A 324 -25.74 -18.90 -5.77
N GLY A 325 -26.08 -18.86 -4.49
CA GLY A 325 -25.41 -18.02 -3.50
C GLY A 325 -23.92 -18.37 -3.35
N ALA A 326 -23.56 -19.66 -3.35
CA ALA A 326 -22.17 -20.09 -3.31
C ALA A 326 -21.36 -19.64 -4.54
N TRP A 327 -21.97 -19.56 -5.73
CA TRP A 327 -21.33 -19.00 -6.92
C TRP A 327 -21.10 -17.50 -6.77
N ILE A 328 -22.09 -16.75 -6.27
CA ILE A 328 -21.95 -15.31 -6.01
C ILE A 328 -20.86 -15.09 -4.95
N ALA A 329 -20.84 -15.89 -3.89
CA ALA A 329 -19.83 -15.86 -2.85
C ALA A 329 -18.42 -16.04 -3.42
N LEU A 330 -18.19 -17.04 -4.28
CA LEU A 330 -16.91 -17.23 -4.94
C LEU A 330 -16.48 -15.99 -5.72
N LYS A 331 -17.39 -15.37 -6.48
CA LYS A 331 -17.10 -14.15 -7.24
C LYS A 331 -16.78 -12.95 -6.32
N LYS A 332 -17.55 -12.76 -5.24
CA LYS A 332 -17.29 -11.71 -4.23
C LYS A 332 -15.94 -11.89 -3.55
N ILE A 333 -15.60 -13.13 -3.17
CA ILE A 333 -14.36 -13.48 -2.49
C ILE A 333 -13.16 -13.35 -3.42
N ASP A 334 -13.27 -13.79 -4.68
CA ASP A 334 -12.17 -13.65 -5.67
C ASP A 334 -11.86 -12.16 -5.94
N SER A 335 -12.90 -11.33 -6.13
CA SER A 335 -12.74 -9.87 -6.23
C SER A 335 -12.08 -9.27 -4.98
N ALA A 336 -12.48 -9.74 -3.79
CA ALA A 336 -11.87 -9.27 -2.54
C ALA A 336 -10.40 -9.67 -2.40
N ILE A 337 -10.05 -10.91 -2.78
CA ILE A 337 -8.66 -11.38 -2.80
C ILE A 337 -7.83 -10.52 -3.74
N ASP A 338 -8.35 -10.19 -4.92
CA ASP A 338 -7.65 -9.33 -5.89
C ASP A 338 -7.45 -7.90 -5.35
N GLN A 339 -8.45 -7.32 -4.69
CA GLN A 339 -8.32 -6.01 -4.04
C GLN A 339 -7.26 -6.02 -2.93
N ILE A 340 -7.25 -7.06 -2.08
CA ILE A 340 -6.28 -7.21 -1.00
C ILE A 340 -4.87 -7.42 -1.56
N ASN A 341 -4.70 -8.26 -2.59
CA ASN A 341 -3.41 -8.48 -3.24
C ASN A 341 -2.90 -7.19 -3.89
N GLY A 342 -3.77 -6.42 -4.55
CA GLY A 342 -3.45 -5.10 -5.08
C GLY A 342 -2.96 -4.14 -4.00
N ALA A 343 -3.64 -4.08 -2.86
CA ALA A 343 -3.24 -3.24 -1.73
C ALA A 343 -1.93 -3.71 -1.07
N ARG A 344 -1.66 -5.01 -0.98
CA ARG A 344 -0.38 -5.53 -0.49
C ARG A 344 0.76 -5.19 -1.45
N ALA A 345 0.52 -5.24 -2.76
CA ALA A 345 1.51 -4.87 -3.76
C ALA A 345 1.88 -3.37 -3.67
N THR A 346 0.89 -2.48 -3.47
CA THR A 346 1.17 -1.05 -3.30
C THR A 346 1.93 -0.76 -2.00
N LEU A 347 1.59 -1.43 -0.90
CA LEU A 347 2.32 -1.31 0.36
C LEU A 347 3.76 -1.84 0.26
N GLY A 348 3.97 -2.97 -0.43
CA GLY A 348 5.31 -3.50 -0.70
C GLY A 348 6.17 -2.53 -1.52
N ALA A 349 5.60 -1.95 -2.58
CA ALA A 349 6.29 -0.93 -3.37
C ALA A 349 6.65 0.31 -2.52
N MET A 350 5.78 0.71 -1.59
CA MET A 350 6.04 1.80 -0.66
C MET A 350 7.15 1.47 0.35
N GLN A 351 7.20 0.25 0.88
CA GLN A 351 8.29 -0.21 1.75
C GLN A 351 9.64 -0.07 1.03
N THR A 352 9.76 -0.60 -0.19
CA THR A 352 10.98 -0.45 -1.01
C THR A 352 11.31 1.01 -1.31
N ARG A 353 10.29 1.87 -1.51
CA ARG A 353 10.51 3.30 -1.72
C ARG A 353 11.07 3.98 -0.46
N PHE A 354 10.57 3.65 0.72
CA PHE A 354 11.10 4.16 1.99
C PHE A 354 12.50 3.63 2.31
N GLU A 355 12.78 2.35 2.06
CA GLU A 355 14.12 1.76 2.22
C GLU A 355 15.16 2.47 1.34
N ASN A 356 14.81 2.72 0.07
CA ASN A 356 15.67 3.48 -0.84
C ASN A 356 15.84 4.94 -0.39
N ALA A 357 14.79 5.56 0.16
CA ALA A 357 14.90 6.90 0.73
C ALA A 357 15.85 6.92 1.92
N VAL A 358 15.76 5.95 2.85
CA VAL A 358 16.69 5.82 3.99
C VAL A 358 18.13 5.67 3.52
N ASN A 359 18.39 4.76 2.58
CA ASN A 359 19.75 4.57 2.03
C ASN A 359 20.31 5.86 1.41
N ASN A 360 19.49 6.63 0.69
CA ASN A 360 19.91 7.91 0.12
C ASN A 360 20.15 8.97 1.21
N ILE A 361 19.29 9.04 2.22
CA ILE A 361 19.46 9.94 3.37
C ILE A 361 20.78 9.65 4.10
N ASP A 362 21.11 8.37 4.33
CA ASP A 362 22.34 7.97 5.02
C ASP A 362 23.58 8.37 4.22
N ILE A 363 23.57 8.18 2.89
CA ILE A 363 24.64 8.65 2.00
C ILE A 363 24.79 10.18 2.07
N GLN A 364 23.68 10.92 2.14
CA GLN A 364 23.74 12.38 2.27
C GLN A 364 24.28 12.82 3.63
N VAL A 365 23.86 12.16 4.72
CA VAL A 365 24.38 12.39 6.07
C VAL A 365 25.88 12.15 6.12
N GLU A 366 26.37 11.05 5.54
CA GLU A 366 27.80 10.74 5.48
C GLU A 366 28.58 11.81 4.71
N ASN A 367 28.12 12.14 3.50
CA ASN A 367 28.79 13.13 2.66
C ASN A 367 28.79 14.54 3.26
N LEU A 368 27.68 14.97 3.84
CA LEU A 368 27.59 16.26 4.52
C LEU A 368 28.41 16.30 5.81
N SER A 369 28.45 15.20 6.57
CA SER A 369 29.30 15.10 7.75
C SER A 369 30.79 15.14 7.39
N ALA A 370 31.19 14.45 6.33
CA ALA A 370 32.56 14.50 5.81
C ALA A 370 32.92 15.88 5.25
N ALA A 371 31.99 16.54 4.55
CA ALA A 371 32.17 17.91 4.07
C ALA A 371 32.30 18.90 5.24
N ARG A 372 31.46 18.77 6.28
CA ARG A 372 31.54 19.56 7.50
C ARG A 372 32.87 19.34 8.21
N GLY A 373 33.31 18.10 8.38
CA GLY A 373 34.58 17.78 9.02
C GLY A 373 35.78 18.48 8.35
N ARG A 374 35.83 18.49 7.01
CA ARG A 374 36.88 19.24 6.26
C ARG A 374 36.89 20.75 6.52
N ILE A 375 35.74 21.32 6.89
CA ILE A 375 35.62 22.75 7.19
C ILE A 375 36.00 23.03 8.65
N VAL A 376 35.48 22.24 9.58
CA VAL A 376 35.51 22.58 11.00
C VAL A 376 36.60 21.85 11.76
N ASP A 377 36.99 20.63 11.38
CA ASP A 377 37.92 19.81 12.15
C ASP A 377 39.36 20.32 12.05
N ALA A 378 40.11 20.19 13.14
CA ALA A 378 41.53 20.52 13.20
C ALA A 378 42.38 19.30 12.81
N ASP A 379 43.42 19.54 12.03
CA ASP A 379 44.48 18.55 11.83
C ASP A 379 45.40 18.53 13.06
N PHE A 380 45.31 17.46 13.85
CA PHE A 380 46.09 17.28 15.08
C PHE A 380 47.60 17.36 14.86
N ALA A 381 48.12 16.89 13.72
CA ALA A 381 49.55 16.92 13.46
C ALA A 381 50.05 18.36 13.26
N VAL A 382 49.29 19.15 12.52
CA VAL A 382 49.58 20.58 12.30
C VAL A 382 49.47 21.36 13.61
N GLU A 383 48.42 21.09 14.40
CA GLU A 383 48.16 21.86 15.62
C GLU A 383 49.11 21.49 16.77
N THR A 384 49.59 20.25 16.82
CA THR A 384 50.66 19.86 17.75
C THR A 384 52.01 20.50 17.36
N ALA A 385 52.31 20.62 16.06
CA ALA A 385 53.50 21.33 15.59
C ALA A 385 53.42 22.85 15.91
N ASN A 386 52.24 23.45 15.73
CA ASN A 386 51.97 24.84 16.11
C ASN A 386 52.08 25.06 17.62
N LEU A 387 51.61 24.09 18.42
CA LEU A 387 51.72 24.13 19.88
C LEU A 387 53.19 24.12 20.32
N SER A 388 53.98 23.20 19.77
CA SER A 388 55.41 23.14 20.06
C SER A 388 56.13 24.43 19.65
N ARG A 389 55.84 24.96 18.46
CA ARG A 389 56.42 26.24 17.99
C ARG A 389 56.06 27.40 18.92
N THR A 390 54.80 27.53 19.32
CA THR A 390 54.32 28.64 20.16
C THR A 390 54.85 28.54 21.60
N GLN A 391 55.01 27.33 22.15
CA GLN A 391 55.66 27.11 23.43
C GLN A 391 57.15 27.52 23.39
N ILE A 392 57.88 27.14 22.34
CA ILE A 392 59.28 27.54 22.15
C ILE A 392 59.40 29.06 22.02
N LEU A 393 58.52 29.70 21.24
CA LEU A 393 58.49 31.16 21.07
C LEU A 393 58.14 31.88 22.38
N GLN A 394 57.27 31.32 23.22
CA GLN A 394 56.94 31.88 24.52
C GLN A 394 58.14 31.83 25.47
N GLN A 395 58.84 30.69 25.53
CA GLN A 395 60.07 30.54 26.34
C GLN A 395 61.21 31.44 25.83
N ALA A 396 61.39 31.56 24.51
CA ALA A 396 62.36 32.47 23.92
C ALA A 396 61.98 33.94 24.15
N GLY A 397 60.70 34.28 24.07
CA GLY A 397 60.17 35.62 24.29
C GLY A 397 60.36 36.10 25.73
N THR A 398 60.13 35.25 26.73
CA THR A 398 60.38 35.59 28.14
C THR A 398 61.88 35.80 28.41
N ALA A 399 62.74 34.95 27.84
CA ALA A 399 64.20 35.11 27.92
C ALA A 399 64.68 36.41 27.24
N MET A 400 64.12 36.76 26.08
CA MET A 400 64.45 37.99 25.35
C MET A 400 63.96 39.26 26.05
N VAL A 401 62.77 39.23 26.68
CA VAL A 401 62.29 40.34 27.52
C VAL A 401 63.21 40.50 28.75
N ALA A 402 63.61 39.40 29.38
CA ALA A 402 64.55 39.43 30.51
C ALA A 402 65.90 40.05 30.09
N GLN A 403 66.47 39.63 28.95
CA GLN A 403 67.71 40.17 28.41
C GLN A 403 67.57 41.65 28.00
N ALA A 404 66.47 42.01 27.33
CA ALA A 404 66.22 43.38 26.90
C ALA A 404 66.07 44.34 28.10
N ASN A 405 65.53 43.88 29.21
CA ASN A 405 65.40 44.67 30.45
C ASN A 405 66.74 44.91 31.17
N GLN A 406 67.78 44.12 30.90
CA GLN A 406 69.13 44.31 31.46
C GLN A 406 69.97 45.35 30.69
N ILE A 407 69.65 45.63 29.42
CA ILE A 407 70.41 46.58 28.59
C ILE A 407 70.47 48.00 29.21
N PRO A 408 69.38 48.60 29.73
CA PRO A 408 69.43 49.89 30.40
C PRO A 408 70.24 49.86 31.72
N GLN A 409 70.25 48.73 32.43
CA GLN A 409 71.03 48.57 33.67
C GLN A 409 72.53 48.54 33.39
N ASN A 410 72.96 47.90 32.30
CA ASN A 410 74.35 47.92 31.86
C ASN A 410 74.80 49.34 31.44
N VAL A 411 73.90 50.15 30.88
CA VAL A 411 74.18 51.55 30.53
C VAL A 411 74.30 52.43 31.79
N LEU A 412 73.49 52.18 32.83
CA LEU A 412 73.60 52.87 34.11
C LEU A 412 74.90 52.51 34.86
N GLN A 413 75.36 51.26 34.78
CA GLN A 413 76.66 50.84 35.33
C GLN A 413 77.83 51.52 34.60
N LEU A 414 77.71 51.79 33.30
CA LEU A 414 78.74 52.49 32.51
C LEU A 414 78.79 54.01 32.76
N LEU A 415 77.74 54.59 33.37
CA LEU A 415 77.64 56.01 33.74
C LEU A 415 77.96 56.28 35.22
N GLN A 416 78.06 55.22 36.04
CA GLN A 416 78.39 55.30 37.48
C GLN A 416 79.84 54.88 37.81
N GLY A 417 80.60 54.39 36.82
CA GLY A 417 82.05 54.21 36.90
C GLY A 417 82.74 55.15 35.94
#